data_AF-A0A6J6BCZ5-F1
#
_entry.id   AF-A0A6J6BCZ5-F1
#
_cell.length_a   1.000
_cell.length_b   1.000
_cell.length_c   1.000
_cell.angle_alpha   90.00
_cell.angle_beta   90.00
_cell.angle_gamma   90.00
#
_symmetry.space_group_name_H-M   'P 1'
#
loop_
_entity.id
_entity.type
_entity.pdbx_description
1 polymer ?
#
loop_
_entity_poly.entity_id
_entity_poly.type
_entity_poly.pdbx_seq_one_letter_code
_entity_poly.pdbx_strand_id
1 'polypeptide(L)'
;MSRGVPVWCGGMLETGIGRAANLALAALPGFTLPGDISASARYFSRDITAPFVLDNGHIGVPNSVGIGVEPLPEMLASFRKIKTFEVRSS
;
A
#
# COMPACT_ATOMS: atom_id res chain seq x y z
N MET A 1 -22.24 -3.73 -4.78
CA MET A 1 -23.02 -4.40 -3.72
C MET A 1 -24.25 -5.19 -4.21
N SER A 2 -24.42 -5.43 -5.52
CA SER A 2 -25.68 -5.97 -6.09
C SER A 2 -26.09 -7.38 -5.63
N ARG A 3 -25.20 -8.14 -4.98
CA ARG A 3 -25.49 -9.49 -4.45
C ARG A 3 -25.40 -9.59 -2.92
N GLY A 4 -25.16 -8.49 -2.21
CA GLY A 4 -25.08 -8.49 -0.74
C GLY A 4 -23.94 -9.31 -0.12
N VAL A 5 -22.96 -9.75 -0.90
CA VAL A 5 -21.80 -10.50 -0.39
C VAL A 5 -20.74 -9.50 0.10
N PRO A 6 -20.36 -9.53 1.38
CA PRO A 6 -19.30 -8.66 1.90
C PRO A 6 -17.94 -9.10 1.36
N VAL A 7 -17.03 -8.15 1.15
CA VAL A 7 -15.66 -8.43 0.71
C VAL A 7 -14.64 -7.83 1.66
N TRP A 8 -13.39 -8.27 1.54
CA TRP A 8 -12.22 -7.69 2.18
C TRP A 8 -11.08 -7.57 1.17
N CYS A 9 -10.07 -6.76 1.50
CA CYS A 9 -8.85 -6.67 0.71
C CYS A 9 -7.81 -7.65 1.30
N GLY A 10 -7.32 -8.58 0.49
CA GLY A 10 -6.17 -9.40 0.85
C GLY A 10 -4.85 -8.61 0.78
N GLY A 11 -3.77 -9.23 1.24
CA GLY A 11 -2.42 -8.69 1.17
C GLY A 11 -1.40 -9.75 0.75
N MET A 12 -0.32 -9.30 0.11
CA MET A 12 0.75 -10.10 -0.47
C MET A 12 2.13 -9.60 -0.02
N LEU A 13 2.24 -9.18 1.26
CA LEU A 13 3.47 -8.66 1.86
C LEU A 13 4.07 -7.50 1.05
N GLU A 14 3.21 -6.59 0.59
CA GLU A 14 3.59 -5.51 -0.30
C GLU A 14 4.51 -4.50 0.40
N THR A 15 5.36 -3.83 -0.38
CA THR A 15 5.96 -2.57 0.05
C THR A 15 4.89 -1.50 0.25
N GLY A 16 5.28 -0.35 0.80
CA GLY A 16 4.39 0.79 0.96
C GLY A 16 3.67 1.25 -0.32
N ILE A 17 4.27 1.01 -1.50
CA ILE A 17 3.65 1.29 -2.80
C ILE A 17 2.36 0.46 -2.98
N GLY A 18 2.48 -0.87 -2.88
CA GLY A 18 1.31 -1.76 -3.04
C GLY A 18 0.33 -1.63 -1.88
N ARG A 19 0.84 -1.44 -0.66
CA ARG A 19 0.01 -1.21 0.54
C ARG A 19 -0.87 0.02 0.41
N ALA A 20 -0.36 1.12 -0.15
CA ALA A 20 -1.14 2.33 -0.36
C ALA A 20 -2.32 2.10 -1.32
N ALA A 21 -2.08 1.37 -2.42
CA ALA A 21 -3.14 0.97 -3.35
C ALA A 21 -4.18 0.05 -2.68
N ASN A 22 -3.73 -0.91 -1.88
CA ASN A 22 -4.63 -1.80 -1.13
C ASN A 22 -5.48 -1.04 -0.11
N LEU A 23 -4.91 -0.04 0.59
CA LEU A 23 -5.67 0.81 1.51
C LEU A 23 -6.75 1.62 0.79
N ALA A 24 -6.43 2.19 -0.37
CA ALA A 24 -7.41 2.91 -1.19
C ALA A 24 -8.55 1.97 -1.66
N LEU A 25 -8.21 0.74 -2.07
CA LEU A 25 -9.20 -0.28 -2.44
C LEU A 25 -10.08 -0.69 -1.25
N ALA A 26 -9.47 -0.96 -0.10
CA ALA A 26 -10.17 -1.35 1.13
C ALA A 26 -11.07 -0.25 1.70
N ALA A 27 -10.84 1.02 1.34
CA ALA A 27 -11.67 2.15 1.73
C ALA A 27 -12.98 2.26 0.92
N LEU A 28 -13.13 1.48 -0.17
CA LEU A 28 -14.32 1.54 -1.01
C LEU A 28 -15.56 0.92 -0.33
N PRO A 29 -16.77 1.40 -0.66
CA PRO A 29 -18.00 0.77 -0.20
C PRO A 29 -18.07 -0.72 -0.60
N GLY A 30 -18.35 -1.58 0.38
CA GLY A 30 -18.49 -3.03 0.19
C GLY A 30 -17.36 -3.84 0.83
N PHE A 31 -16.24 -3.18 1.13
CA PHE A 31 -15.16 -3.73 1.96
C PHE A 31 -15.53 -3.60 3.44
N THR A 32 -16.42 -4.47 3.92
CA THR A 32 -16.97 -4.42 5.28
C THR A 32 -16.37 -5.46 6.21
N LEU A 33 -15.50 -6.32 5.70
CA LEU A 33 -14.70 -7.25 6.49
C LEU A 33 -13.27 -6.69 6.63
N PRO A 34 -12.62 -6.81 7.82
CA PRO A 34 -11.23 -6.39 7.99
C PRO A 34 -10.31 -7.08 6.97
N GLY A 35 -9.48 -6.28 6.30
CA GLY A 35 -8.52 -6.77 5.30
C GLY A 35 -7.18 -7.19 5.90
N ASP A 36 -6.40 -7.91 5.11
CA ASP A 36 -5.04 -8.35 5.45
C ASP A 36 -4.00 -7.25 5.15
N ILE A 37 -4.28 -6.03 5.60
CA ILE A 37 -3.42 -4.85 5.41
C ILE A 37 -2.83 -4.47 6.75
N SER A 38 -1.61 -4.95 7.01
CA SER A 38 -0.87 -4.64 8.24
C SER A 38 0.03 -3.42 8.08
N ALA A 39 0.43 -2.83 9.21
CA ALA A 39 1.48 -1.82 9.27
C ALA A 39 2.78 -2.32 8.61
N SER A 40 3.58 -1.40 8.04
CA SER A 40 4.84 -1.74 7.36
C SER A 40 5.78 -2.56 8.26
N ALA A 41 5.86 -2.18 9.54
CA ALA A 41 6.73 -2.83 10.55
C ALA A 41 6.36 -4.29 10.84
N ARG A 42 5.20 -4.78 10.41
CA ARG A 42 4.79 -6.19 10.56
C ARG A 42 5.66 -7.13 9.72
N TYR A 43 6.18 -6.65 8.59
CA TYR A 43 6.91 -7.43 7.59
C TYR A 43 8.33 -6.93 7.35
N PHE A 44 8.56 -5.61 7.44
CA PHE A 44 9.84 -5.00 7.10
C PHE A 44 10.35 -4.14 8.25
N SER A 45 11.64 -4.26 8.58
CA SER A 45 12.30 -3.33 9.50
C SER A 45 12.35 -1.91 8.93
N ARG A 46 12.52 -1.79 7.61
CA ARG A 46 12.45 -0.54 6.85
C ARG A 46 11.73 -0.79 5.52
N ASP A 47 10.66 -0.04 5.27
CA ASP A 47 9.94 -0.03 3.99
C ASP A 47 10.65 0.88 2.97
N ILE A 48 10.26 0.82 1.70
CA ILE A 48 10.77 1.74 0.66
C ILE A 48 9.98 3.05 0.58
N THR A 49 8.94 3.24 1.39
CA THR A 49 8.21 4.51 1.55
C THR A 49 8.25 4.95 3.02
N ALA A 50 7.69 6.12 3.34
CA ALA A 50 7.31 6.41 4.72
C ALA A 50 6.42 5.27 5.26
N PRO A 51 6.64 4.80 6.50
CA PRO A 51 5.99 3.60 7.01
C PRO A 51 4.51 3.84 7.29
N PHE A 52 3.68 2.86 6.96
CA PHE A 52 2.31 2.81 7.44
C PHE A 52 2.28 2.31 8.87
N VAL A 53 1.63 3.06 9.76
CA VAL A 53 1.54 2.78 11.19
C VAL A 53 0.12 2.36 11.53
N LEU A 54 -0.01 1.37 12.42
CA LEU A 54 -1.29 0.94 12.96
C LEU A 54 -1.64 1.82 14.16
N ASP A 55 -2.83 2.42 14.15
CA ASP A 55 -3.39 3.16 15.27
C ASP A 55 -4.75 2.55 15.63
N ASN A 56 -4.84 1.98 16.84
CA ASN A 56 -6.06 1.32 17.34
C ASN A 56 -6.72 0.37 16.33
N GLY A 57 -5.92 -0.48 15.68
CA GLY A 57 -6.40 -1.46 14.69
C GLY A 57 -6.70 -0.89 13.30
N HIS A 58 -6.45 0.39 13.06
CA HIS A 58 -6.71 1.07 11.79
C HIS A 58 -5.41 1.61 11.18
N ILE A 59 -5.41 1.82 9.87
CA ILE A 59 -4.33 2.46 9.14
C ILE A 59 -4.93 3.62 8.35
N GLY A 60 -4.29 4.78 8.40
CA GLY A 60 -4.71 5.95 7.63
C GLY A 60 -4.62 5.70 6.12
N VAL A 61 -5.68 6.04 5.39
CA VAL A 61 -5.71 5.96 3.93
C VAL A 61 -5.05 7.21 3.35
N PRO A 62 -4.01 7.10 2.51
CA PRO A 62 -3.40 8.26 1.85
C PRO A 62 -4.41 9.04 1.01
N ASN A 63 -4.32 10.36 1.03
CA ASN A 63 -5.31 11.26 0.39
C ASN A 63 -4.68 12.31 -0.54
N SER A 64 -3.41 12.16 -0.90
CA SER A 64 -2.74 12.97 -1.92
C SER A 64 -2.82 12.30 -3.30
N VAL A 65 -2.34 13.01 -4.34
CA VAL A 65 -2.46 12.58 -5.74
C VAL A 65 -1.86 11.18 -5.97
N GLY A 66 -2.49 10.39 -6.84
CA GLY A 66 -2.07 9.03 -7.15
C GLY A 66 -2.42 8.06 -6.01
N ILE A 67 -1.46 7.22 -5.62
CA ILE A 67 -1.58 6.35 -4.44
C ILE A 67 -1.18 7.06 -3.14
N GLY A 68 -0.82 8.34 -3.21
CA GLY A 68 -0.54 9.21 -2.08
C GLY A 68 0.74 8.92 -1.29
N VAL A 69 1.65 8.14 -1.86
CA VAL A 69 2.99 7.87 -1.31
C VAL A 69 4.04 7.93 -2.39
N GLU A 70 5.26 8.29 -2.00
CA GLU A 70 6.44 8.31 -2.86
C GLU A 70 7.51 7.35 -2.30
N PRO A 71 8.29 6.67 -3.16
CA PRO A 71 9.45 5.94 -2.71
C PRO A 71 10.52 6.86 -2.11
N LEU A 72 11.15 6.43 -1.03
CA LEU A 72 12.27 7.09 -0.39
C LEU A 72 13.55 6.81 -1.21
N PRO A 73 14.19 7.83 -1.82
CA PRO A 73 15.35 7.64 -2.69
C PRO A 73 16.52 6.92 -2.00
N GLU A 74 16.77 7.22 -0.73
CA GLU A 74 17.80 6.59 0.09
C GLU A 74 17.51 5.11 0.37
N MET A 75 16.24 4.74 0.50
CA MET A 75 15.86 3.34 0.63
C MET A 75 16.06 2.61 -0.69
N LEU A 76 15.60 3.18 -1.80
CA LEU A 76 15.78 2.57 -3.13
C LEU A 76 17.26 2.38 -3.48
N ALA A 77 18.13 3.33 -3.09
CA ALA A 77 19.58 3.22 -3.28
C ALA A 77 20.22 2.04 -2.53
N SER A 78 19.59 1.53 -1.46
CA SER A 78 20.07 0.37 -0.71
C SER A 78 19.76 -0.99 -1.36
N PHE A 79 18.88 -1.01 -2.38
CA PHE A 79 18.52 -2.23 -3.10
C PHE A 79 19.26 -2.35 -4.43
N ARG A 80 19.42 -3.59 -4.89
CA ARG A 80 20.05 -3.87 -6.18
C ARG A 80 19.13 -3.43 -7.33
N LYS A 81 19.57 -2.43 -8.09
CA LYS A 81 18.96 -2.07 -9.38
C LYS A 81 19.48 -2.98 -10.48
N ILE A 82 18.56 -3.61 -11.21
CA ILE A 82 18.92 -4.59 -12.26
C ILE A 82 18.65 -4.09 -13.68
N LYS A 83 17.76 -3.09 -13.84
CA LYS A 83 17.35 -2.58 -15.13
C LYS A 83 16.74 -1.20 -15.00
N THR A 84 16.88 -0.40 -16.06
CA THR A 84 16.19 0.89 -16.26
C THR A 84 15.42 0.80 -17.57
N PHE A 85 14.22 1.36 -17.59
CA PHE A 85 13.36 1.42 -18.77
C PHE A 85 12.97 2.86 -19.03
N GLU A 86 12.95 3.27 -20.30
CA GLU A 86 12.36 4.54 -20.70
C GLU A 86 10.86 4.34 -20.89
N VAL A 87 10.06 5.06 -20.10
CA VAL A 87 8.61 5.09 -20.26
C VAL A 87 8.27 6.26 -21.18
N ARG A 88 7.73 5.97 -22.36
CA ARG A 88 7.24 7.01 -23.27
C ARG A 88 5.90 7.51 -22.76
N SER A 89 5.81 8.79 -22.43
CA SER A 89 4.54 9.47 -22.25
C SER A 89 3.92 9.72 -23.63
N SER A 90 2.69 9.25 -23.83
CA SER A 90 1.87 9.52 -25.02
C SER A 90 1.45 10.98 -25.11
#